data_AF-A0A0G1X3Z2-F1
#
_entry.id   AF-A0A0G1X3Z2-F1
#
_cell.length_a   1.000
_cell.length_b   1.000
_cell.length_c   1.000
_cell.angle_alpha   90.00
_cell.angle_beta   90.00
_cell.angle_gamma   90.00
#
_symmetry.space_group_name_H-M   'P 1'
#
loop_
_entity.id
_entity.type
_entity.pdbx_description
1 polymer ?
#
loop_
_entity_poly.entity_id
_entity_poly.type
_entity_poly.pdbx_seq_one_letter_code
_entity_poly.pdbx_strand_id
1 'polypeptide(L)' 'MPITAGAIRKLRADVRKNKVNISIRQTLREAVSQMRKKPTNSALKKVFATADRAAKSRVIHRNKASRLKSRLSKLVRKAK' A
#
# COMPACT_ATOMS: atom_id res chain seq x y z
N MET A 1 -8.60 19.00 22.26
CA MET A 1 -9.47 19.45 21.15
C MET A 1 -8.78 20.58 20.39
N PRO A 2 -8.94 20.68 19.07
CA PRO A 2 -8.43 21.83 18.32
C PRO A 2 -9.18 23.11 18.75
N ILE A 3 -8.42 24.13 19.16
CA ILE A 3 -8.97 25.39 19.71
C ILE A 3 -9.21 26.40 18.58
N THR A 4 -8.31 26.49 17.60
CA THR A 4 -8.43 27.43 16.48
C THR A 4 -9.27 26.84 15.34
N ALA A 5 -9.98 27.70 14.61
CA ALA A 5 -10.76 27.29 13.43
C ALA A 5 -9.90 26.57 12.36
N GLY A 6 -8.62 26.94 12.24
CA GLY A 6 -7.65 26.25 11.38
C GLY A 6 -7.40 24.81 11.82
N ALA A 7 -7.23 24.58 13.12
CA ALA A 7 -6.99 23.26 13.69
C ALA A 7 -8.23 22.35 13.54
N ILE A 8 -9.45 22.89 13.73
CA ILE A 8 -10.71 22.15 13.51
C ILE A 8 -10.82 21.70 12.05
N ARG A 9 -10.52 22.60 11.09
CA ARG A 9 -10.55 22.28 9.65
C ARG A 9 -9.52 21.21 9.28
N LYS A 10 -8.30 21.29 9.84
CA LYS A 10 -7.25 20.29 9.64
C LYS A 10 -7.70 18.92 10.13
N LEU A 11 -8.27 18.83 11.33
CA LEU A 11 -8.78 17.56 11.88
C LEU A 11 -9.82 16.91 10.94
N ARG A 12 -10.78 17.68 10.43
CA ARG A 12 -11.78 17.18 9.47
C ARG A 12 -11.15 16.71 8.16
N ALA A 13 -10.12 17.40 7.66
CA ALA A 13 -9.39 16.98 6.46
C ALA A 13 -8.60 15.69 6.69
N ASP A 14 -7.95 15.56 7.85
CA ASP A 14 -7.13 14.41 8.20
C ASP A 14 -7.98 13.14 8.35
N VAL A 15 -9.17 13.23 8.97
CA VAL A 15 -10.12 12.10 9.07
C VAL A 15 -10.52 11.59 7.68
N ARG A 16 -10.87 12.50 6.75
CA ARG A 16 -11.23 12.12 5.37
C ARG A 16 -10.07 11.47 4.62
N LYS A 17 -8.87 12.05 4.72
CA LYS A 17 -7.65 11.49 4.08
C LYS A 17 -7.28 10.13 4.68
N ASN A 18 -7.41 9.98 6.00
CA ASN A 18 -7.11 8.73 6.69
C ASN A 18 -7.99 7.59 6.20
N LYS A 19 -9.30 7.81 6.02
CA LYS A 19 -10.23 6.79 5.51
C LYS A 19 -9.78 6.23 4.15
N VAL A 20 -9.37 7.11 3.23
CA VAL A 20 -8.87 6.71 1.90
C VAL A 20 -7.52 5.99 2.01
N ASN A 21 -6.59 6.52 2.82
CA ASN A 21 -5.26 5.94 3.01
C ASN A 21 -5.30 4.54 3.65
N ILE A 22 -6.26 4.30 4.55
CA ILE A 22 -6.49 2.98 5.15
C ILE A 22 -6.88 1.96 4.10
N SER A 23 -7.82 2.29 3.21
CA SER A 23 -8.26 1.39 2.12
C SER A 23 -7.09 1.03 1.19
N ILE A 24 -6.29 2.02 0.77
CA ILE A 24 -5.10 1.78 -0.07
C ILE A 24 -4.08 0.89 0.66
N ARG A 25 -3.93 1.07 1.98
CA ARG A 25 -3.01 0.27 2.79
C ARG A 25 -3.51 -1.17 2.99
N GLN A 26 -4.81 -1.36 3.17
CA GLN A 26 -5.44 -2.68 3.31
C GLN A 26 -5.31 -3.49 2.02
N THR A 27 -5.69 -2.91 0.89
CA THR A 27 -5.58 -3.58 -0.43
C THR A 27 -4.15 -4.03 -0.73
N LEU A 28 -3.15 -3.21 -0.41
CA LEU A 28 -1.74 -3.61 -0.53
C LEU A 28 -1.36 -4.75 0.42
N ARG A 29 -1.79 -4.69 1.69
CA ARG A 29 -1.50 -5.75 2.68
C ARG A 29 -2.11 -7.08 2.26
N GLU A 30 -3.36 -7.07 1.79
CA GLU A 30 -4.05 -8.24 1.28
C GLU A 30 -3.32 -8.84 0.08
N ALA A 31 -2.96 -8.01 -0.92
CA ALA A 31 -2.22 -8.48 -2.08
C ALA A 31 -0.88 -9.13 -1.69
N VAL A 32 -0.14 -8.52 -0.75
CA VAL A 32 1.12 -9.08 -0.23
C VAL A 32 0.90 -10.37 0.55
N SER A 33 -0.15 -10.45 1.37
CA SER A 33 -0.51 -11.66 2.11
C SER A 33 -0.85 -12.81 1.18
N GLN A 34 -1.64 -12.56 0.14
CA GLN A 34 -2.00 -13.56 -0.87
C GLN A 34 -0.76 -14.07 -1.62
N MET A 35 0.14 -13.17 -2.04
CA MET A 35 1.40 -13.57 -2.69
C MET A 35 2.23 -14.48 -1.78
N ARG A 36 2.36 -14.13 -0.49
CA ARG A 36 3.14 -14.91 0.48
C ARG A 36 2.57 -16.31 0.72
N LYS A 37 1.24 -16.45 0.72
CA LYS A 37 0.56 -17.74 0.89
C LYS A 37 0.64 -18.60 -0.37
N LYS A 38 0.39 -18.02 -1.53
CA LYS A 38 0.33 -18.70 -2.82
C LYS A 38 1.16 -17.91 -3.83
N PRO A 39 2.45 -18.26 -4.03
CA PRO A 39 3.33 -17.51 -4.91
C PRO A 39 3.00 -17.81 -6.38
N THR A 40 2.09 -17.02 -6.96
CA THR A 40 1.67 -17.15 -8.36
C THR A 40 2.02 -15.90 -9.18
N ASN A 41 2.19 -16.07 -10.49
CA ASN A 41 2.44 -14.97 -11.41
C ASN A 41 1.28 -13.94 -11.44
N SER A 42 0.03 -14.40 -11.27
CA SER A 42 -1.15 -13.53 -11.21
C SER A 42 -1.16 -12.69 -9.93
N ALA A 43 -0.82 -13.27 -8.78
CA ALA A 43 -0.69 -12.55 -7.52
C ALA A 43 0.43 -11.50 -7.59
N LEU A 44 1.55 -11.81 -8.26
CA LEU A 44 2.66 -10.88 -8.46
C LEU A 44 2.25 -9.65 -9.26
N LYS A 45 1.51 -9.83 -10.37
CA LYS A 45 0.95 -8.71 -11.16
C LYS A 45 0.05 -7.80 -10.31
N LYS A 46 -0.82 -8.40 -9.47
CA LYS A 46 -1.71 -7.65 -8.57
C LYS A 46 -0.94 -6.85 -7.51
N VAL A 47 0.13 -7.43 -6.97
CA VAL A 47 1.02 -6.74 -6.01
C VAL A 47 1.69 -5.53 -6.68
N PHE A 48 2.19 -5.66 -7.91
CA PHE A 48 2.84 -4.55 -8.60
C PHE A 48 1.88 -3.39 -8.85
N ALA A 49 0.69 -3.67 -9.38
CA ALA A 49 -0.33 -2.67 -9.64
C ALA A 49 -0.74 -1.91 -8.36
N THR A 50 -0.94 -2.63 -7.25
CA THR A 50 -1.33 -2.03 -5.96
C THR A 50 -0.19 -1.26 -5.30
N ALA A 51 1.05 -1.77 -5.35
CA ALA A 51 2.22 -1.11 -4.79
C ALA A 51 2.54 0.20 -5.52
N ASP A 52 2.48 0.21 -6.84
CA ASP A 52 2.78 1.40 -7.63
C ASP A 52 1.69 2.47 -7.48
N ARG A 53 0.41 2.06 -7.38
CA ARG A 53 -0.68 2.98 -7.04
C ARG A 53 -0.49 3.60 -5.65
N ALA A 54 -0.11 2.79 -4.65
CA ALA A 54 0.14 3.27 -3.29
C ALA A 54 1.37 4.21 -3.20
N ALA A 55 2.37 4.02 -4.06
CA ALA A 55 3.52 4.93 -4.16
C ALA A 55 3.15 6.24 -4.87
N LYS A 56 2.33 6.19 -5.93
CA LYS A 56 1.83 7.37 -6.64
C LYS A 56 1.02 8.27 -5.71
N SER A 57 0.16 7.70 -4.88
CA SER A 57 -0.63 8.44 -3.88
C SER A 57 0.15 8.81 -2.60
N ARG A 58 1.46 8.52 -2.55
CA ARG A 58 2.34 8.78 -1.39
C ARG A 58 1.88 8.12 -0.08
N VAL A 59 1.02 7.09 -0.15
CA VAL A 59 0.64 6.28 1.03
C VAL A 59 1.81 5.43 1.52
N ILE A 60 2.69 5.02 0.59
CA ILE A 60 3.98 4.41 0.88
C ILE A 60 5.11 5.14 0.16
N HIS A 61 6.31 5.09 0.73
CA HIS A 61 7.50 5.61 0.05
C HIS A 61 7.85 4.78 -1.19
N ARG A 62 8.40 5.43 -2.22
CA ARG A 62 8.83 4.80 -3.48
C ARG A 62 9.78 3.62 -3.25
N ASN A 63 10.76 3.81 -2.37
CA ASN A 63 11.72 2.76 -2.01
C ASN A 63 11.05 1.56 -1.32
N LYS A 64 9.97 1.79 -0.56
CA LYS A 64 9.20 0.69 0.04
C LYS A 64 8.48 -0.12 -1.04
N ALA A 65 7.91 0.54 -2.05
CA ALA A 65 7.32 -0.15 -3.19
C ALA A 65 8.37 -0.95 -3.96
N SER A 66 9.50 -0.34 -4.33
CA SER A 66 10.60 -1.04 -5.03
C SER A 66 11.13 -2.24 -4.24
N ARG A 67 11.29 -2.10 -2.92
CA ARG A 67 11.70 -3.19 -2.04
C ARG A 67 10.69 -4.33 -2.00
N LEU A 68 9.39 -4.02 -1.94
CA LEU A 68 8.33 -5.04 -1.99
C LEU A 68 8.34 -5.77 -3.33
N LYS A 69 8.46 -5.05 -4.44
CA LYS A 69 8.52 -5.64 -5.79
C LYS A 69 9.71 -6.61 -5.90
N SER A 70 10.91 -6.16 -5.57
CA SER A 70 12.13 -6.97 -5.64
C SER A 70 12.05 -8.24 -4.77
N ARG A 71 11.61 -8.12 -3.50
CA ARG A 71 11.55 -9.27 -2.59
C ARG A 71 10.52 -10.31 -3.04
N LEU A 72 9.35 -9.88 -3.49
CA LEU A 72 8.28 -10.80 -3.88
C LEU A 72 8.57 -11.49 -5.23
N SER A 73 9.23 -10.82 -6.17
CA SER A 73 9.72 -11.46 -7.40
C SER A 73 10.69 -12.60 -7.14
N LYS A 74 11.57 -12.47 -6.14
CA LYS A 74 12.53 -13.52 -5.78
C LYS A 74 11.85 -14.79 -5.25
N LEU A 75 10.71 -14.65 -4.56
CA LEU A 75 9.96 -15.79 -4.04
C LEU A 75 9.37 -16.66 -5.15
N VAL A 76 8.83 -16.02 -6.20
CA VAL A 76 8.28 -16.75 -7.36
C VAL A 76 9.38 -17.51 -8.11
N ARG A 77 10.58 -16.91 -8.23
CA ARG A 77 11.74 -17.54 -8.88
C ARG A 77 12.28 -18.76 -8.12
N LYS A 78 12.11 -18.81 -6.79
CA LYS A 78 12.58 -19.92 -5.95
C LYS A 78 11.59 -21.10 -5.91
N ALA A 79 10.33 -20.86 -6.27
CA ALA A 79 9.28 -21.89 -6.31
C ALA A 79 9.22 -22.64 -7.65
N LYS A 80 10.27 -22.51 -8.46
CA LYS A 80 10.49 -23.22 -9.72
C LYS A 80 11.51 -24.32 -9.46
#